data_AF-A0A1V5LHC9-F1
#
_entry.id   AF-A0A1V5LHC9-F1
#
_cell.length_a   1.000
_cell.length_b   1.000
_cell.length_c   1.000
_cell.angle_alpha   90.00
_cell.angle_beta   90.00
_cell.angle_gamma   90.00
#
_symmetry.space_group_name_H-M   'P 1'
#
loop_
_entity.id
_entity.type
_entity.pdbx_description
1 polymer ?
#
loop_
_entity_poly.entity_id
_entity_poly.type
_entity_poly.pdbx_seq_one_letter_code
_entity_poly.pdbx_strand_id
1 'polypeptide(L)'
;MPTREEMAALCVIWTSEEPTEYDIYHDLDADIKLTADDLHQLLDGLVHQGLLEQEIVSPRNEFTFMTPLGGKGIEMSRLNALNRVYRYRSRIDQEHMMRFLQAAHYYVSATSRPDSAALTSQIRGHIQKLLMTAPQP
;
A
#
# COMPACT_ATOMS: atom_id res chain seq x y z
N MET A 1 -10.75 -0.64 -7.98
CA MET A 1 -11.29 -0.65 -6.60
C MET A 1 -10.24 -1.28 -5.73
N PRO A 2 -9.85 -0.68 -4.60
CA PRO A 2 -8.97 -1.35 -3.66
C PRO A 2 -9.65 -2.61 -3.11
N THR A 3 -8.86 -3.66 -2.93
CA THR A 3 -9.25 -4.85 -2.17
C THR A 3 -9.33 -4.52 -0.68
N ARG A 4 -9.86 -5.46 0.12
CA ARG A 4 -9.96 -5.28 1.57
C ARG A 4 -8.58 -5.17 2.21
N GLU A 5 -7.65 -5.98 1.72
CA GLU A 5 -6.27 -6.10 2.14
C GLU A 5 -5.50 -4.82 1.79
N GLU A 6 -5.63 -4.31 0.56
CA GLU A 6 -5.02 -3.04 0.14
C GLU A 6 -5.54 -1.87 0.97
N MET A 7 -6.85 -1.85 1.23
CA MET A 7 -7.46 -0.82 2.06
C MET A 7 -6.93 -0.88 3.51
N ALA A 8 -6.75 -2.08 4.07
CA ALA A 8 -6.21 -2.25 5.41
C ALA A 8 -4.76 -1.77 5.51
N ALA A 9 -3.90 -2.15 4.55
CA ALA A 9 -2.51 -1.71 4.50
C ALA A 9 -2.41 -0.17 4.37
N LEU A 10 -3.20 0.44 3.48
CA LEU A 10 -3.24 1.90 3.33
C LEU A 10 -3.68 2.61 4.61
N CYS A 11 -4.68 2.09 5.32
CA CYS A 11 -5.10 2.64 6.61
C CYS A 11 -3.93 2.71 7.61
N VAL A 12 -3.15 1.64 7.74
CA VAL A 12 -1.97 1.59 8.63
C VAL A 12 -0.91 2.59 8.16
N ILE A 13 -0.64 2.65 6.86
CA ILE A 13 0.35 3.57 6.28
C ILE A 13 -0.03 5.04 6.51
N TRP A 14 -1.32 5.38 6.54
CA TRP A 14 -1.76 6.76 6.80
C TRP A 14 -1.66 7.17 8.27
N THR A 15 -1.67 6.22 9.20
CA THR A 15 -1.60 6.51 10.64
C THR A 15 -0.19 6.50 11.20
N SER A 16 0.76 5.93 10.47
CA SER A 16 2.16 5.76 10.90
C SER A 16 3.10 6.61 10.04
N GLU A 17 4.12 7.19 10.65
CA GLU A 17 5.12 7.98 9.93
C GLU A 17 6.13 7.05 9.24
N GLU A 18 5.98 6.88 7.92
CA GLU A 18 6.87 6.09 7.05
C GLU A 18 7.14 4.65 7.55
N PRO A 19 6.09 3.83 7.77
CA PRO A 19 6.24 2.52 8.39
C PRO A 19 7.03 1.55 7.50
N THR A 20 7.73 0.62 8.13
CA THR A 20 8.31 -0.54 7.44
C THR A 20 7.27 -1.62 7.19
N GLU A 21 7.61 -2.59 6.34
CA GLU A 21 6.74 -3.74 6.09
C GLU A 21 6.40 -4.51 7.38
N TYR A 22 7.34 -4.60 8.32
CA TYR A 22 7.13 -5.24 9.61
C TYR A 22 6.11 -4.48 10.46
N ASP A 23 6.21 -3.14 10.48
CA ASP A 23 5.27 -2.29 11.23
C ASP A 23 3.88 -2.42 10.62
N ILE A 24 3.78 -2.40 9.29
CA ILE A 24 2.51 -2.61 8.59
C ILE A 24 1.92 -3.97 8.93
N TYR A 25 2.71 -5.04 8.86
CA TYR A 25 2.26 -6.39 9.18
C TYR A 25 1.79 -6.53 10.64
N HIS A 26 2.49 -5.86 11.57
CA HIS A 26 2.16 -5.88 12.99
C HIS A 26 0.83 -5.19 13.29
N ASP A 27 0.58 -4.05 12.64
CA ASP A 27 -0.59 -3.19 12.89
C ASP A 27 -1.81 -3.54 12.02
N LEU A 28 -1.70 -4.54 11.13
CA LEU A 28 -2.84 -5.04 10.35
C LEU A 28 -3.92 -5.64 11.27
N ASP A 29 -5.18 -5.39 10.93
CA ASP A 29 -6.33 -6.00 11.61
C ASP A 29 -6.19 -7.53 11.62
N ALA A 30 -6.40 -8.16 12.77
CA ALA A 30 -6.24 -9.62 12.94
C ALA A 30 -7.21 -10.47 12.07
N ASP A 31 -8.21 -9.85 11.46
CA ASP A 31 -9.13 -10.49 10.52
C ASP A 31 -8.59 -10.56 9.08
N ILE A 32 -7.50 -9.83 8.79
CA ILE A 32 -6.74 -9.87 7.54
C ILE A 32 -5.74 -11.01 7.61
N LYS A 33 -6.04 -12.09 6.88
CA LYS A 33 -5.20 -13.29 6.81
C LYS A 33 -4.19 -13.17 5.67
N LEU A 34 -3.18 -12.35 5.86
CA LEU A 34 -2.03 -12.26 4.96
C LEU A 34 -0.83 -12.94 5.60
N THR A 35 -0.03 -13.64 4.81
CA THR A 35 1.35 -13.95 5.19
C THR A 35 2.26 -12.74 4.93
N ALA A 36 3.48 -12.77 5.45
CA ALA A 36 4.47 -11.73 5.15
C ALA A 36 4.73 -11.61 3.63
N ASP A 37 4.83 -12.74 2.92
CA ASP A 37 5.04 -12.76 1.46
C ASP A 37 3.84 -12.16 0.70
N ASP A 38 2.61 -12.41 1.17
CA ASP A 38 1.41 -11.82 0.56
C ASP A 38 1.37 -10.30 0.76
N LEU A 39 1.74 -9.82 1.95
CA LEU A 39 1.85 -8.39 2.22
C LEU A 39 2.92 -7.76 1.33
N HIS A 40 4.08 -8.40 1.19
CA HIS A 40 5.16 -7.93 0.34
C HIS A 40 4.67 -7.70 -1.10
N GLN A 41 4.01 -8.72 -1.69
CA GLN A 41 3.48 -8.64 -3.05
C GLN A 41 2.40 -7.56 -3.19
N LEU A 42 1.56 -7.41 -2.18
CA LEU A 42 0.52 -6.38 -2.16
C LEU A 42 1.13 -4.98 -2.15
N LEU A 43 2.12 -4.72 -1.28
CA LEU A 43 2.79 -3.43 -1.19
C LEU A 43 3.56 -3.12 -2.48
N ASP A 44 4.25 -4.11 -3.06
CA ASP A 44 4.92 -3.96 -4.35
C ASP A 44 3.91 -3.63 -5.47
N GLY A 45 2.73 -4.26 -5.46
CA GLY A 45 1.63 -3.92 -6.35
C GLY A 45 1.17 -2.47 -6.22
N LEU A 46 1.00 -1.97 -4.99
CA LEU A 46 0.63 -0.58 -4.72
C LEU A 46 1.72 0.41 -5.13
N VAL A 47 3.00 0.05 -4.99
CA VAL A 47 4.14 0.84 -5.51
C VAL A 47 4.10 0.89 -7.04
N HIS A 48 3.89 -0.25 -7.71
CA HIS A 48 3.80 -0.32 -9.17
C HIS A 48 2.60 0.48 -9.74
N GLN A 49 1.49 0.53 -9.01
CA GLN A 49 0.34 1.37 -9.33
C GLN A 49 0.61 2.87 -9.09
N GLY A 50 1.71 3.22 -8.43
CA GLY A 50 2.08 4.59 -8.09
C GLY A 50 1.31 5.17 -6.91
N LEU A 51 0.67 4.32 -6.10
CA LEU A 51 -0.05 4.72 -4.89
C LEU A 51 0.89 4.84 -3.68
N LEU A 52 1.96 4.05 -3.67
CA LEU A 52 3.01 4.10 -2.66
C LEU A 52 4.36 4.47 -3.26
N GLU A 53 5.20 5.09 -2.46
CA GLU A 53 6.64 5.14 -2.62
C GLU A 53 7.30 4.20 -1.62
N GLN A 54 8.45 3.64 -2.00
CA GLN A 54 9.27 2.85 -1.10
C GLN A 54 10.72 3.35 -1.10
N GLU A 55 11.33 3.35 0.08
CA GLU A 55 12.74 3.69 0.28
C GLU A 55 13.46 2.55 1.00
N ILE A 56 14.64 2.16 0.50
CA ILE A 56 15.47 1.14 1.15
C ILE A 56 16.11 1.74 2.40
N VAL A 57 15.86 1.13 3.56
CA VAL A 57 16.46 1.51 4.85
C VAL A 57 17.43 0.47 5.41
N SER A 58 17.45 -0.74 4.85
CA SER A 58 18.45 -1.75 5.21
C SER A 58 19.85 -1.35 4.73
N PRO A 59 20.93 -1.72 5.45
CA PRO A 59 22.30 -1.46 5.03
C PRO A 59 22.60 -1.96 3.61
N ARG A 60 23.31 -1.14 2.84
CA ARG A 60 23.76 -1.47 1.48
C ARG A 60 25.28 -1.69 1.50
N ASN A 61 25.74 -2.78 0.91
CA ASN A 61 27.17 -3.02 0.70
C ASN A 61 27.44 -3.04 -0.80
N GLU A 62 27.48 -1.86 -1.41
CA GLU A 62 27.52 -1.74 -2.85
C GLU A 62 28.91 -1.40 -3.37
N PHE A 63 29.29 -2.09 -4.45
CA PHE A 63 30.39 -1.68 -5.29
C PHE A 63 29.83 -0.96 -6.52
N THR A 64 30.27 0.27 -6.76
CA THR A 64 29.83 1.07 -7.92
C THR A 64 30.82 0.92 -9.07
N PHE A 65 30.35 0.40 -10.20
CA PHE A 65 31.12 0.37 -11.44
C PHE A 65 30.72 1.58 -12.29
N MET A 66 31.71 2.36 -12.74
CA MET A 66 31.48 3.44 -13.70
C MET A 66 31.33 2.86 -15.10
N THR A 67 30.22 3.12 -15.76
CA THR A 67 29.98 2.76 -17.17
C THR A 67 29.79 4.02 -18.01
N PRO A 68 29.93 3.96 -19.34
CA PRO A 68 29.63 5.10 -20.22
C PRO A 68 28.19 5.63 -20.11
N LEU A 69 27.28 4.87 -19.50
CA LEU A 69 25.87 5.20 -19.27
C LEU A 69 25.59 5.69 -17.82
N GLY A 70 26.63 5.85 -17.00
CA GLY A 70 26.53 6.25 -15.59
C GLY A 70 27.09 5.20 -14.61
N GLY A 71 27.06 5.53 -13.32
CA GLY A 71 27.47 4.61 -12.24
C GLY A 71 26.37 3.60 -11.93
N LYS A 72 26.71 2.30 -11.94
CA LYS A 72 25.80 1.22 -11.52
C LYS A 72 26.37 0.53 -10.28
N GLY A 73 25.63 0.62 -9.16
CA GLY A 73 25.92 -0.10 -7.93
C GLY A 73 25.50 -1.57 -8.03
N ILE A 74 26.34 -2.48 -7.54
CA ILE A 74 26.02 -3.90 -7.35
C ILE A 74 26.18 -4.21 -5.86
N GLU A 75 25.13 -4.76 -5.25
CA GLU A 75 25.14 -5.24 -3.86
C GLU A 75 26.05 -6.48 -3.75
N MET A 76 27.06 -6.38 -2.89
CA MET A 76 28.11 -7.38 -2.68
C MET A 76 27.73 -8.36 -1.55
N SER A 77 26.76 -8.03 -0.70
CA SER A 77 26.27 -8.93 0.35
C SER A 77 24.97 -9.62 -0.07
N ARG A 78 25.02 -10.94 -0.25
CA ARG A 78 23.82 -11.75 -0.52
C ARG A 78 22.82 -11.67 0.63
N LEU A 79 23.29 -11.54 1.88
CA LEU A 79 22.41 -11.42 3.04
C LEU A 79 21.63 -10.11 3.02
N ASN A 80 22.26 -9.00 2.61
CA ASN A 80 21.59 -7.71 2.48
C ASN A 80 20.61 -7.71 1.31
N ALA A 81 20.97 -8.38 0.21
CA ALA A 81 20.08 -8.54 -0.94
C ALA A 81 18.82 -9.33 -0.59
N LEU A 82 18.92 -10.33 0.30
CA LEU A 82 17.80 -11.16 0.73
C LEU A 82 16.96 -10.51 1.85
N ASN A 83 17.57 -9.71 2.73
CA ASN A 83 16.90 -9.07 3.85
C ASN A 83 16.77 -7.57 3.66
N ARG A 84 16.20 -7.17 2.51
CA ARG A 84 15.93 -5.75 2.24
C ARG A 84 14.77 -5.29 3.10
N VAL A 85 14.95 -4.15 3.74
CA VAL A 85 13.89 -3.49 4.51
C VAL A 85 13.57 -2.18 3.81
N TYR A 86 12.28 -1.98 3.55
CA TYR A 86 11.74 -0.79 2.92
C TYR A 86 10.89 -0.01 3.92
N ARG A 87 10.93 1.32 3.83
CA ARG A 87 9.92 2.22 4.37
C ARG A 87 8.95 2.60 3.28
N TYR A 88 7.69 2.71 3.64
CA TYR A 88 6.62 3.03 2.70
C TYR A 88 6.03 4.40 3.02
N ARG A 89 5.79 5.18 1.96
CA ARG A 89 5.12 6.46 2.04
C ARG A 89 3.95 6.49 1.06
N SER A 90 2.79 6.90 1.53
CA SER A 90 1.63 7.02 0.65
C SER A 90 1.70 8.29 -0.20
N ARG A 91 1.42 8.15 -1.50
CA ARG A 91 1.24 9.27 -2.44
C ARG A 91 -0.18 9.83 -2.46
N ILE A 92 -1.11 9.08 -1.88
CA ILE A 92 -2.51 9.48 -1.70
C ILE A 92 -2.81 9.58 -0.20
N ASP A 93 -3.77 10.42 0.18
CA ASP A 93 -4.27 10.48 1.55
C ASP A 93 -5.67 9.85 1.66
N GLN A 94 -6.17 9.78 2.90
CA GLN A 94 -7.51 9.27 3.21
C GLN A 94 -8.61 10.06 2.49
N GLU A 95 -8.45 11.37 2.32
CA GLU A 95 -9.43 12.23 1.69
C GLU A 95 -9.54 11.93 0.19
N HIS A 96 -8.41 11.77 -0.49
CA HIS A 96 -8.36 11.36 -1.89
C HIS A 96 -9.03 10.00 -2.10
N MET A 97 -8.76 9.02 -1.23
CA MET A 97 -9.42 7.71 -1.30
C MET A 97 -10.93 7.83 -1.05
N MET A 98 -11.36 8.63 -0.09
CA MET A 98 -12.79 8.86 0.19
C MET A 98 -13.51 9.46 -1.03
N ARG A 99 -12.93 10.51 -1.64
CA ARG A 99 -13.47 11.13 -2.86
C ARG A 99 -13.57 10.13 -4.01
N PHE A 100 -12.54 9.30 -4.20
CA PHE A 100 -12.55 8.24 -5.20
C PHE A 100 -13.69 7.23 -4.96
N LEU A 101 -13.84 6.73 -3.73
CA LEU A 101 -14.89 5.78 -3.37
C LEU A 101 -16.29 6.36 -3.55
N GLN A 102 -16.51 7.62 -3.16
CA GLN A 102 -17.79 8.32 -3.35
C GLN A 102 -18.15 8.48 -4.83
N ALA A 103 -17.19 8.92 -5.66
CA ALA A 103 -17.38 9.06 -7.10
C ALA A 103 -17.70 7.71 -7.75
N ALA A 104 -17.01 6.66 -7.33
CA ALA A 104 -17.24 5.32 -7.83
C ALA A 104 -18.59 4.74 -7.38
N HIS A 105 -19.01 5.00 -6.14
CA HIS A 105 -20.35 4.64 -5.65
C HIS A 105 -21.45 5.29 -6.50
N TYR A 106 -21.32 6.60 -6.76
CA TYR A 106 -22.26 7.33 -7.60
C TYR A 106 -22.36 6.72 -9.01
N TYR A 107 -21.21 6.49 -9.66
CA TYR A 107 -21.16 5.91 -11.00
C TYR A 107 -21.86 4.54 -11.08
N VAL A 108 -21.62 3.67 -10.09
CA VAL A 108 -22.23 2.34 -10.03
C VAL A 108 -23.74 2.42 -9.81
N SER A 109 -24.18 3.30 -8.90
CA SER A 109 -25.60 3.52 -8.64
C SER A 109 -26.36 4.07 -9.84
N ALA A 110 -25.69 4.85 -10.70
CA ALA A 110 -26.28 5.47 -11.88
C ALA A 110 -26.35 4.53 -13.10
N THR A 111 -25.56 3.45 -13.13
CA THR A 111 -25.34 2.63 -14.35
C THR A 111 -26.01 1.25 -14.34
N SER A 112 -26.81 0.92 -13.32
CA SER A 112 -27.64 -0.31 -13.25
C SER A 112 -26.94 -1.60 -13.69
N ARG A 113 -25.65 -1.76 -13.34
CA ARG A 113 -24.87 -2.96 -13.70
C ARG A 113 -25.35 -4.19 -12.93
N PRO A 114 -25.30 -5.40 -13.52
CA PRO A 114 -25.70 -6.64 -12.84
C PRO A 114 -24.90 -6.91 -11.56
N ASP A 115 -23.62 -6.50 -11.51
CA ASP A 115 -22.75 -6.64 -10.33
C ASP A 115 -22.82 -5.43 -9.36
N SER A 116 -23.73 -4.49 -9.60
CA SER A 116 -23.80 -3.23 -8.86
C SER A 116 -24.00 -3.42 -7.37
N ALA A 117 -24.82 -4.39 -6.95
CA ALA A 117 -25.12 -4.63 -5.53
C ALA A 117 -23.87 -5.04 -4.73
N ALA A 118 -23.07 -5.98 -5.26
CA ALA A 118 -21.85 -6.45 -4.60
C ALA A 118 -20.80 -5.33 -4.52
N LEU A 119 -20.60 -4.62 -5.63
CA LEU A 119 -19.64 -3.52 -5.72
C LEU A 119 -20.05 -2.35 -4.80
N THR A 120 -21.34 -2.01 -4.74
CA THR A 120 -21.88 -0.99 -3.82
C THR A 120 -21.66 -1.39 -2.36
N SER A 121 -21.87 -2.66 -2.00
CA SER A 121 -21.60 -3.17 -0.65
C SER A 121 -20.13 -3.04 -0.29
N GLN A 122 -19.23 -3.41 -1.21
CA GLN A 122 -17.79 -3.30 -1.02
C GLN A 122 -17.36 -1.84 -0.81
N ILE A 123 -17.79 -0.93 -1.69
CA ILE A 123 -17.48 0.50 -1.58
C ILE A 123 -17.98 1.07 -0.25
N ARG A 124 -19.20 0.70 0.16
CA ARG A 124 -19.76 1.13 1.45
C ARG A 124 -18.93 0.63 2.63
N GLY A 125 -18.45 -0.61 2.58
CA GLY A 125 -17.55 -1.17 3.58
C GLY A 125 -16.25 -0.37 3.70
N HIS A 126 -15.63 0.00 2.59
CA HIS A 126 -14.42 0.83 2.59
C HIS A 126 -14.66 2.25 3.11
N ILE A 127 -15.78 2.88 2.73
CA ILE A 127 -16.18 4.20 3.25
C ILE A 127 -16.36 4.13 4.77
N GLN A 128 -17.05 3.10 5.27
CA GLN A 128 -17.24 2.93 6.71
C GLN A 128 -15.90 2.72 7.44
N LYS A 129 -14.99 1.93 6.87
CA LYS A 129 -13.66 1.73 7.44
C LYS A 129 -12.91 3.07 7.57
N LEU A 130 -12.86 3.87 6.50
CA LEU A 130 -12.22 5.19 6.53
C LEU A 130 -12.82 6.13 7.59
N LEU A 131 -14.14 6.16 7.73
CA LEU A 131 -14.81 6.98 8.73
C LEU A 131 -14.46 6.58 10.17
N MET A 132 -14.13 5.31 10.41
CA MET A 132 -13.71 4.80 11.72
C MET A 132 -12.21 4.97 12.00
N THR A 133 -11.39 5.17 10.97
CA THR A 133 -9.92 5.36 11.11
C THR A 133 -9.49 6.83 11.13
N ALA A 134 -10.39 7.77 10.84
CA ALA A 134 -10.07 9.19 10.85
C ALA A 134 -9.67 9.64 12.27
N PRO A 135 -8.57 10.41 12.43
CA PRO A 135 -8.31 11.06 13.70
C PRO A 135 -9.48 11.99 14.02
N GLN A 136 -10.09 11.81 15.19
CA GLN A 136 -11.02 12.79 15.73
C GLN A 136 -10.26 14.12 15.88
N PRO A 137 -10.89 15.25 15.53
CA PRO A 137 -10.23 16.57 15.56
C PRO A 137 -9.73 16.95 16.95
#